data_AF-A0A3D5NQZ8-F1
#
_entry.id   AF-A0A3D5NQZ8-F1
#
_cell.length_a   1.000
_cell.length_b   1.000
_cell.length_c   1.000
_cell.angle_alpha   90.00
_cell.angle_beta   90.00
_cell.angle_gamma   90.00
#
_symmetry.space_group_name_H-M   'P 1'
#
loop_
_entity.id
_entity.type
_entity.pdbx_description
1 polymer ?
#
loop_
_entity_poly.entity_id
_entity_poly.type
_entity_poly.pdbx_seq_one_letter_code
_entity_poly.pdbx_strand_id
1 'polypeptide(L)'
;NHNIVIHEENGAMLITHLCIALSRIEKEEKVSKIESDIFAEVERNAFYAQSEEILAGIEEVLGFKMPEEERGYMLMHLCVLLENESAYRKEEK
;
A
#
# COMPACT_ATOMS: atom_id res chain seq x y z
N ASN A 1 -9.88 12.40 -2.95
CA ASN A 1 -8.62 13.09 -3.32
C ASN A 1 -7.79 13.22 -2.05
N HIS A 2 -6.73 12.43 -1.87
CA HIS A 2 -6.00 12.29 -0.60
C HIS A 2 -4.88 13.33 -0.39
N ASN A 3 -4.68 14.24 -1.35
CA ASN A 3 -3.68 15.31 -1.34
C ASN A 3 -2.24 14.83 -1.08
N ILE A 4 -1.92 13.59 -1.45
CA ILE A 4 -0.59 12.99 -1.30
C ILE A 4 0.30 13.49 -2.44
N VAL A 5 1.48 14.00 -2.12
CA VAL A 5 2.51 14.31 -3.12
C VAL A 5 3.45 13.11 -3.22
N ILE A 6 3.42 12.43 -4.37
CA ILE A 6 4.30 11.30 -4.65
C ILE A 6 5.57 11.83 -5.32
N HIS A 7 6.71 11.52 -4.74
CA HIS A 7 8.04 11.73 -5.30
C HIS A 7 8.79 10.40 -5.36
N GLU A 8 9.97 10.38 -5.99
CA GLU A 8 10.68 9.13 -6.24
C GLU A 8 11.06 8.43 -4.93
N GLU A 9 11.50 9.17 -3.90
CA GLU A 9 11.93 8.56 -2.63
C GLU A 9 10.78 7.94 -1.82
N ASN A 10 9.55 8.49 -1.86
CA ASN A 10 8.42 7.93 -1.10
C ASN A 10 7.54 6.96 -1.90
N GLY A 11 7.53 7.08 -3.23
CA GLY A 11 6.63 6.34 -4.12
C GLY A 11 7.22 5.09 -4.74
N ALA A 12 8.54 5.02 -4.92
CA ALA A 12 9.18 3.96 -5.69
C ALA A 12 8.85 2.56 -5.17
N MET A 13 8.84 2.36 -3.85
CA MET A 13 8.51 1.05 -3.26
C MET A 13 7.06 0.64 -3.53
N LEU A 14 6.10 1.56 -3.34
CA LEU A 14 4.68 1.28 -3.60
C LEU A 14 4.46 0.92 -5.08
N ILE A 15 5.00 1.73 -6.00
CA ILE A 15 4.83 1.51 -7.44
C ILE A 15 5.47 0.18 -7.88
N THR A 16 6.67 -0.10 -7.39
CA THR A 16 7.35 -1.38 -7.67
C THR A 16 6.51 -2.56 -7.19
N HIS A 17 5.98 -2.49 -5.96
CA HIS A 17 5.19 -3.57 -5.41
C HIS A 17 3.86 -3.75 -6.14
N LEU A 18 3.18 -2.66 -6.49
CA LEU A 18 1.95 -2.71 -7.28
C LEU A 18 2.18 -3.42 -8.62
N CYS A 19 3.27 -3.09 -9.34
CA CYS A 19 3.62 -3.77 -10.60
C CYS A 19 3.86 -5.28 -10.40
N ILE A 20 4.54 -5.67 -9.31
CA ILE A 20 4.80 -7.08 -9.00
C ILE A 20 3.49 -7.81 -8.67
N ALA A 21 2.65 -7.24 -7.80
CA ALA A 21 1.36 -7.80 -7.41
C ALA A 21 0.46 -7.99 -8.63
N LEU A 22 0.35 -6.98 -9.49
CA LEU A 22 -0.42 -7.07 -10.74
C LEU A 22 0.12 -8.15 -11.67
N SER A 23 1.44 -8.27 -11.82
CA SER A 23 2.03 -9.33 -12.64
C SER A 23 1.73 -10.73 -12.10
N ARG A 24 1.70 -10.91 -10.78
CA ARG A 24 1.34 -12.20 -10.16
C ARG A 24 -0.14 -12.53 -10.36
N ILE A 25 -1.01 -11.54 -10.15
CA ILE A 25 -2.46 -11.68 -10.33
C ILE A 25 -2.76 -12.07 -11.79
N GLU A 26 -2.12 -11.42 -12.76
CA GLU A 26 -2.28 -11.75 -14.18
C GLU A 26 -1.83 -13.18 -14.52
N LYS A 27 -0.80 -13.69 -13.83
CA LYS A 27 -0.24 -15.03 -14.05
C LYS A 27 -0.85 -16.11 -13.15
N GLU A 28 -1.82 -15.76 -12.31
CA GLU A 28 -2.38 -16.64 -11.28
C GLU A 28 -1.29 -17.25 -10.34
N GLU A 29 -0.19 -16.51 -10.14
CA GLU A 29 0.89 -16.92 -9.23
C GLU A 29 0.45 -16.71 -7.77
N LYS A 30 0.72 -17.71 -6.93
CA LYS A 30 0.41 -17.63 -5.50
C LYS A 30 1.56 -16.97 -4.75
N VAL A 31 1.21 -16.07 -3.83
CA VAL A 31 2.10 -15.60 -2.76
C VAL A 31 1.54 -16.00 -1.41
N SER A 32 2.41 -16.23 -0.43
CA SER A 32 1.97 -16.43 0.95
C SER A 32 1.42 -15.13 1.53
N LYS A 33 0.40 -15.23 2.37
CA LYS A 33 -0.04 -14.11 3.20
C LYS A 33 1.08 -13.64 4.12
N ILE A 34 1.05 -12.36 4.49
CA ILE A 34 1.87 -11.84 5.58
C ILE A 34 1.52 -12.60 6.86
N GLU A 35 2.55 -12.95 7.63
CA GLU A 35 2.36 -13.60 8.93
C GLU A 35 1.51 -12.71 9.84
N SER A 36 0.57 -13.32 10.59
CA SER A 36 -0.43 -12.59 11.36
C SER A 36 0.16 -11.56 12.32
N ASP A 37 1.28 -11.90 12.95
CA ASP A 37 1.92 -11.06 13.97
C ASP A 37 2.53 -9.80 13.35
N ILE A 38 3.08 -9.94 12.14
CA ILE A 38 3.60 -8.83 11.33
C ILE A 38 2.45 -7.99 10.81
N PHE A 39 1.38 -8.62 10.29
CA PHE A 39 0.24 -7.88 9.78
C PHE A 39 -0.48 -7.08 10.87
N ALA A 40 -0.52 -7.60 12.10
CA ALA A 40 -1.08 -6.89 13.24
C ALA A 40 -0.32 -5.57 13.55
N GLU A 41 0.97 -5.46 13.21
CA GLU A 41 1.70 -4.19 13.29
C GLU A 41 1.22 -3.19 12.23
N VAL A 42 0.96 -3.67 11.01
CA VAL A 42 0.41 -2.86 9.92
C VAL A 42 -0.98 -2.34 10.30
N GLU A 43 -1.84 -3.17 10.89
CA GLU A 43 -3.18 -2.78 11.36
C GLU A 43 -3.16 -1.74 12.48
N ARG A 44 -2.10 -1.73 13.30
CA ARG A 44 -1.91 -0.72 14.36
C ARG A 44 -1.31 0.59 13.86
N ASN A 45 -0.91 0.66 12.58
CA ASN A 45 -0.34 1.86 12.00
C ASN A 45 -1.36 3.01 12.01
N ALA A 46 -0.92 4.23 12.37
CA ALA A 46 -1.78 5.40 12.43
C ALA A 46 -2.44 5.75 11.08
N PHE A 47 -1.83 5.32 9.97
CA PHE A 47 -2.32 5.55 8.61
C PHE A 47 -3.11 4.37 8.03
N TYR A 48 -3.30 3.27 8.78
CA TYR A 48 -3.94 2.05 8.25
C TYR A 48 -5.33 2.31 7.65
N ALA A 49 -6.18 3.05 8.36
CA ALA A 49 -7.52 3.38 7.86
C ALA A 49 -7.47 4.17 6.54
N GLN A 50 -6.54 5.12 6.42
CA GLN A 50 -6.34 5.88 5.18
C GLN A 50 -5.77 4.99 4.07
N SER A 51 -4.87 4.05 4.39
CA SER A 51 -4.34 3.07 3.46
C SER A 51 -5.43 2.16 2.90
N GLU A 52 -6.38 1.70 3.72
CA GLU A 52 -7.55 0.92 3.28
C GLU A 52 -8.43 1.72 2.29
N GLU A 53 -8.68 3.01 2.56
CA GLU A 53 -9.43 3.87 1.64
C GLU A 53 -8.70 4.04 0.30
N ILE A 54 -7.39 4.27 0.33
CA ILE A 54 -6.58 4.40 -0.89
C ILE A 54 -6.57 3.10 -1.68
N LEU A 55 -6.39 1.96 -1.00
CA LEU A 55 -6.42 0.64 -1.63
C LEU A 55 -7.79 0.39 -2.29
N ALA A 56 -8.88 0.74 -1.63
CA ALA A 56 -10.21 0.64 -2.22
C ALA A 56 -10.35 1.47 -3.51
N GLY A 57 -9.79 2.68 -3.54
CA GLY A 57 -9.73 3.51 -4.74
C GLY A 57 -8.85 2.91 -5.85
N ILE A 58 -7.72 2.30 -5.49
CA ILE A 58 -6.86 1.56 -6.45
C ILE A 58 -7.66 0.40 -7.06
N GLU A 59 -8.34 -0.40 -6.25
CA GLU A 59 -9.16 -1.53 -6.71
C GLU A 59 -10.33 -1.08 -7.61
N GLU A 60 -10.91 0.08 -7.33
CA GLU A 60 -11.94 0.69 -8.18
C GLU A 60 -11.37 1.04 -9.57
N VAL A 61 -10.18 1.64 -9.62
CA VAL A 61 -9.49 1.95 -10.89
C VAL A 61 -9.09 0.69 -11.65
N LEU A 62 -8.64 -0.35 -10.95
CA LEU A 62 -8.28 -1.63 -11.54
C LEU A 62 -9.49 -2.45 -12.01
N GLY A 63 -10.69 -2.17 -11.47
CA GLY A 63 -11.92 -2.89 -11.78
C GLY A 63 -12.02 -4.27 -11.11
N PHE A 64 -11.17 -4.56 -10.11
CA PHE A 64 -11.22 -5.81 -9.36
C PHE A 64 -10.67 -5.64 -7.94
N LYS A 65 -11.08 -6.55 -7.04
CA LYS A 65 -10.54 -6.65 -5.67
C LYS A 65 -9.27 -7.47 -5.68
N MET A 66 -8.20 -6.94 -5.08
CA MET A 66 -6.96 -7.68 -4.96
C MET A 66 -7.14 -8.90 -4.05
N PRO A 67 -6.45 -10.02 -4.33
CA PRO A 67 -6.41 -11.16 -3.41
C PRO A 67 -5.96 -10.73 -2.01
N GLU A 68 -6.45 -11.40 -0.97
CA GLU A 68 -6.16 -11.06 0.44
C GLU A 68 -4.64 -11.07 0.72
N GLU A 69 -3.93 -12.00 0.09
CA GLU A 69 -2.47 -12.12 0.15
C GLU A 69 -1.76 -10.84 -0.32
N GLU A 70 -2.21 -10.26 -1.44
CA GLU A 70 -1.62 -9.05 -2.04
C GLU A 70 -2.11 -7.78 -1.35
N ARG A 71 -3.37 -7.77 -0.86
CA ARG A 71 -3.92 -6.66 -0.08
C ARG A 71 -3.05 -6.34 1.13
N GLY A 72 -2.60 -7.36 1.86
CA GLY A 72 -1.74 -7.18 3.03
C GLY A 72 -0.46 -6.41 2.71
N TYR A 73 0.22 -6.77 1.62
CA TYR A 73 1.44 -6.09 1.20
C TYR A 73 1.17 -4.69 0.67
N MET A 74 0.06 -4.48 -0.04
CA MET A 74 -0.33 -3.16 -0.52
C MET A 74 -0.60 -2.19 0.64
N LEU A 75 -1.29 -2.64 1.70
CA LEU A 75 -1.54 -1.83 2.89
C LEU A 75 -0.24 -1.46 3.60
N MET A 76 0.69 -2.41 3.72
CA MET A 76 2.01 -2.15 4.30
C MET A 76 2.75 -1.04 3.53
N HIS A 77 2.80 -1.13 2.19
CA HIS A 77 3.47 -0.11 1.38
C HIS A 77 2.77 1.25 1.38
N LEU A 78 1.43 1.26 1.46
CA LEU A 78 0.66 2.50 1.59
C LEU A 78 0.91 3.18 2.95
N CYS A 79 0.97 2.42 4.04
CA CYS A 79 1.32 2.95 5.36
C CYS A 79 2.71 3.62 5.33
N VAL A 80 3.72 2.94 4.78
CA VAL A 80 5.09 3.48 4.67
C VAL A 80 5.11 4.76 3.83
N LEU A 81 4.37 4.80 2.72
CA LEU A 81 4.28 6.01 1.89
C LEU A 81 3.69 7.19 2.68
N LEU A 82 2.59 6.96 3.41
CA LEU A 82 1.92 8.00 4.19
C LEU A 82 2.76 8.48 5.38
N GLU A 83 3.52 7.59 6.02
CA GLU A 83 4.48 7.95 7.07
C GLU A 83 5.57 8.87 6.54
N ASN A 84 6.19 8.50 5.41
CA ASN A 84 7.23 9.29 4.77
C ASN A 84 6.72 10.66 4.32
N GLU A 85 5.51 10.69 3.76
CA GLU A 85 4.87 11.93 3.35
C GLU A 85 4.56 12.84 4.55
N SER A 86 4.06 12.27 5.65
CA SER A 86 3.77 13.00 6.88
C SER A 86 5.04 13.55 7.53
N ALA A 87 6.14 12.80 7.48
CA ALA A 87 7.45 13.25 7.96
C ALA A 87 7.99 14.41 7.12
N TYR A 88 7.97 14.28 5.79
CA TYR A 88 8.40 15.34 4.86
C TYR A 88 7.66 16.66 5.12
N ARG A 89 6.33 16.62 5.27
CA ARG A 89 5.52 17.81 5.58
C ARG A 89 5.84 18.47 6.93
N LYS A 90 6.39 17.74 7.88
CA LYS A 90 6.79 18.28 9.19
C LYS A 90 8.14 18.99 9.11
N GLU A 91 9.04 18.53 8.24
CA GLU A 91 10.37 19.12 8.05
C GLU A 91 10.34 20.42 7.26
N GLU A 92 9.35 20.62 6.38
CA GLU A 92 9.16 21.89 5.65
C GLU A 92 8.43 22.99 6.45
N LYS A 93 8.03 22.74 7.71
CA LYS A 93 7.34 23.71 8.59
C LYS A 93 8.27 24.27 9.66
#